data_AF-A0A0F9P3Y6-F1
#
_entry.id   AF-A0A0F9P3Y6-F1
#
_cell.length_a   1.000
_cell.length_b   1.000
_cell.length_c   1.000
_cell.angle_alpha   90.00
_cell.angle_beta   90.00
_cell.angle_gamma   90.00
#
_symmetry.space_group_name_H-M   'P 1'
#
loop_
_entity.id
_entity.type
_entity.pdbx_description
1 polymer ?
#
loop_
_entity_poly.entity_id
_entity_poly.type
_entity_poly.pdbx_seq_one_letter_code
_entity_poly.pdbx_strand_id
1 'polypeptide(L)'
;MITSDDWDELVEWLDKRFPNRSWRPEQAVAYYADMRERFDMTDVWTSVFAMYEKGQTFAPNGSQLIADTIRVVRQAAVDELYRGLPESAGERPPVEGWIKKRFGEEMTGREFVARIHREKGPCKTKTCSVCYRVKVRAG
;
A
#
# COMPACT_ATOMS: atom_id res chain seq x y z
N MET A 1 -9.09 -11.53 -9.76
CA MET A 1 -9.90 -12.25 -8.78
C MET A 1 -9.14 -13.49 -8.34
N ILE A 2 -9.31 -13.97 -7.11
CA ILE A 2 -8.61 -15.19 -6.62
C ILE A 2 -9.43 -16.44 -6.96
N THR A 3 -8.76 -17.46 -7.50
CA THR A 3 -9.34 -18.80 -7.72
C THR A 3 -8.92 -19.76 -6.60
N SER A 4 -9.65 -20.87 -6.42
CA SER A 4 -9.27 -21.92 -5.46
C SER A 4 -7.90 -22.49 -5.77
N ASP A 5 -7.62 -22.75 -7.05
CA ASP A 5 -6.43 -23.47 -7.48
C ASP A 5 -5.17 -22.62 -7.25
N ASP A 6 -5.23 -21.33 -7.58
CA ASP A 6 -4.11 -20.41 -7.31
C ASP A 6 -3.89 -20.20 -5.81
N TRP A 7 -4.97 -20.25 -5.02
CA TRP A 7 -4.90 -20.13 -3.58
C TRP A 7 -4.25 -21.37 -2.94
N ASP A 8 -4.62 -22.57 -3.40
CA ASP A 8 -4.02 -23.81 -2.94
C ASP A 8 -2.51 -23.83 -3.25
N GLU A 9 -2.10 -23.33 -4.42
CA GLU A 9 -0.67 -23.16 -4.75
C GLU A 9 0.05 -22.24 -3.75
N LEU A 10 -0.57 -21.13 -3.35
CA LEU A 10 -0.01 -20.23 -2.34
C LEU A 10 0.14 -20.92 -0.99
N VAL A 11 -0.88 -21.66 -0.55
CA VAL A 11 -0.86 -22.40 0.72
C VAL A 11 0.27 -23.44 0.71
N GLU A 12 0.39 -24.22 -0.37
CA GLU A 12 1.49 -25.18 -0.53
C GLU A 12 2.87 -24.50 -0.49
N TRP A 13 2.99 -23.33 -1.12
CA TRP A 13 4.22 -22.56 -1.15
C TRP A 13 4.61 -22.07 0.25
N LEU A 14 3.63 -21.62 1.04
CA LEU A 14 3.80 -21.18 2.42
C LEU A 14 4.20 -22.35 3.32
N ASP A 15 3.58 -23.52 3.17
CA ASP A 15 3.93 -24.72 3.93
C ASP A 15 5.38 -25.15 3.69
N LYS A 16 5.85 -25.10 2.43
CA LYS A 16 7.23 -25.45 2.07
C LYS A 16 8.27 -24.48 2.65
N ARG A 17 7.94 -23.20 2.80
CA ARG A 17 8.88 -22.14 3.22
C ARG A 17 8.77 -21.73 4.69
N PHE A 18 7.62 -21.97 5.30
CA PHE A 18 7.35 -21.70 6.71
C PHE A 18 6.90 -22.95 7.46
N PRO A 19 7.60 -24.10 7.36
CA PRO A 19 7.08 -25.40 7.84
C PRO A 19 6.81 -25.43 9.35
N ASN A 20 7.49 -24.59 10.12
CA ASN A 20 7.31 -24.52 11.58
C ASN A 20 6.17 -23.58 12.01
N ARG A 21 5.72 -22.68 11.12
CA ARG A 21 4.72 -21.63 11.39
C ARG A 21 3.96 -21.25 10.11
N SER A 22 3.41 -22.26 9.43
CA SER A 22 2.52 -22.05 8.30
C SER A 22 1.09 -21.80 8.76
N TRP A 23 0.18 -21.57 7.80
CA TRP A 23 -1.23 -21.43 8.11
C TRP A 23 -1.84 -22.77 8.48
N ARG A 24 -2.66 -22.77 9.52
CA ARG A 24 -3.58 -23.88 9.74
C ARG A 24 -4.64 -23.90 8.64
N PRO A 25 -5.21 -25.06 8.29
CA PRO A 25 -6.25 -25.15 7.27
C PRO A 25 -7.41 -24.16 7.48
N GLU A 26 -7.86 -23.95 8.72
CA GLU A 26 -8.94 -23.02 9.05
C GLU A 26 -8.55 -21.56 8.80
N GLN A 27 -7.27 -21.22 9.02
CA GLN A 27 -6.75 -19.89 8.74
C GLN A 27 -6.68 -19.64 7.23
N ALA A 28 -6.20 -20.63 6.47
CA ALA A 28 -6.15 -20.55 5.01
C ALA A 28 -7.55 -20.32 4.41
N VAL A 29 -8.56 -21.06 4.88
CA VAL A 29 -9.97 -20.89 4.44
C VAL A 29 -10.50 -19.50 4.81
N ALA A 30 -10.26 -19.03 6.05
CA ALA A 30 -10.70 -17.71 6.47
C ALA A 30 -10.06 -16.59 5.63
N TYR A 31 -8.76 -16.69 5.36
CA TYR A 31 -8.04 -15.68 4.59
C TYR A 31 -8.46 -15.68 3.12
N TYR A 32 -8.72 -16.85 2.54
CA TYR A 32 -9.31 -16.96 1.21
C TYR A 32 -10.66 -16.23 1.13
N ALA A 33 -11.56 -16.50 2.08
CA ALA A 33 -12.89 -15.87 2.12
C ALA A 33 -12.78 -14.33 2.22
N ASP A 34 -11.85 -13.82 3.02
CA ASP A 34 -11.60 -12.39 3.19
C ASP A 34 -11.01 -11.72 1.93
N MET A 35 -10.25 -12.45 1.12
CA MET A 35 -9.46 -11.88 0.03
C MET A 35 -10.09 -12.06 -1.35
N ARG A 36 -10.80 -13.16 -1.59
CA ARG A 36 -11.22 -13.59 -2.94
C ARG A 36 -12.04 -12.56 -3.73
N GLU A 37 -12.83 -11.75 -3.03
CA GLU A 37 -13.68 -10.70 -3.64
C GLU A 37 -12.99 -9.34 -3.75
N ARG A 38 -11.86 -9.14 -3.05
CA ARG A 38 -11.25 -7.82 -2.86
C ARG A 38 -9.95 -7.61 -3.63
N PHE A 39 -9.26 -8.69 -3.96
CA PHE A 39 -7.91 -8.63 -4.51
C PHE A 39 -7.74 -9.57 -5.70
N ASP A 40 -6.76 -9.23 -6.54
CA ASP A 40 -6.21 -10.14 -7.52
C ASP A 40 -5.16 -11.04 -6.88
N MET A 41 -5.08 -12.28 -7.34
CA MET A 41 -4.15 -13.25 -6.76
C MET A 41 -2.69 -12.83 -6.97
N THR A 42 -2.38 -12.13 -8.06
CA THR A 42 -1.07 -11.54 -8.32
C THR A 42 -0.65 -10.56 -7.23
N ASP A 43 -1.56 -9.73 -6.70
CA ASP A 43 -1.24 -8.78 -5.64
C ASP A 43 -0.96 -9.49 -4.30
N VAL A 44 -1.75 -10.54 -4.02
CA VAL A 44 -1.56 -11.39 -2.83
C VAL A 44 -0.20 -12.10 -2.89
N TRP A 45 0.13 -12.71 -4.03
CA TRP A 45 1.44 -13.33 -4.27
C TRP A 45 2.59 -12.34 -4.10
N THR A 46 2.47 -11.15 -4.71
CA THR A 46 3.48 -10.11 -4.62
C THR A 46 3.70 -9.70 -3.16
N SER A 47 2.63 -9.57 -2.38
CA SER A 47 2.72 -9.23 -0.97
C SER A 47 3.40 -10.34 -0.15
N VAL A 48 2.96 -11.59 -0.29
CA VAL A 48 3.57 -12.74 0.41
C VAL A 48 5.05 -12.87 0.07
N PHE A 49 5.38 -12.78 -1.22
CA PHE A 49 6.76 -12.87 -1.69
C PHE A 49 7.63 -11.73 -1.14
N ALA A 50 7.13 -10.50 -1.15
CA ALA A 50 7.85 -9.35 -0.59
C ALA A 50 8.10 -9.49 0.92
N MET A 51 7.22 -10.15 1.68
CA MET A 51 7.47 -10.43 3.10
C MET A 51 8.53 -11.51 3.29
N TYR A 52 8.50 -12.57 2.49
CA TYR A 52 9.51 -13.62 2.49
C TYR A 52 10.90 -13.06 2.18
N GLU A 53 11.04 -12.26 1.12
CA GLU A 53 12.31 -11.63 0.71
C GLU A 53 12.86 -10.65 1.77
N LYS A 54 11.99 -10.06 2.60
CA LYS A 54 12.41 -9.25 3.76
C LYS A 54 12.95 -10.08 4.93
N GLY A 55 13.05 -11.40 4.78
CA GLY A 55 13.54 -12.31 5.82
C GLY A 55 12.51 -12.62 6.90
N GLN A 56 11.21 -12.46 6.61
CA GLN A 56 10.18 -12.91 7.54
C GLN A 56 10.31 -14.42 7.75
N THR A 57 10.17 -14.87 9.00
CA THR A 57 10.43 -16.27 9.39
C THR A 57 9.16 -17.10 9.60
N PHE A 58 7.98 -16.51 9.43
CA PHE A 58 6.68 -17.13 9.63
C PHE A 58 5.69 -16.68 8.56
N ALA A 59 4.70 -17.51 8.24
CA ALA A 59 3.65 -17.13 7.30
C ALA A 59 2.89 -15.88 7.83
N PRO A 60 2.55 -14.91 6.97
CA PRO A 60 1.90 -13.69 7.43
C PRO A 60 0.52 -14.01 7.99
N ASN A 61 0.15 -13.40 9.12
CA ASN A 61 -1.23 -13.52 9.56
C ASN A 61 -2.18 -12.75 8.62
N GLY A 62 -3.48 -13.04 8.68
CA GLY A 62 -4.47 -12.45 7.77
C GLY A 62 -4.48 -10.92 7.76
N SER A 63 -4.36 -10.27 8.94
CA SER A 63 -4.33 -8.80 9.02
C SER A 63 -3.10 -8.19 8.34
N GLN A 64 -1.95 -8.84 8.48
CA GLN A 64 -0.70 -8.43 7.84
C GLN A 64 -0.78 -8.59 6.32
N LEU A 65 -1.31 -9.73 5.86
CA LEU A 65 -1.47 -10.00 4.44
C LEU A 65 -2.43 -9.00 3.79
N ILE A 66 -3.61 -8.75 4.37
CA ILE A 66 -4.55 -7.74 3.84
C ILE A 66 -3.90 -6.35 3.76
N ALA A 67 -3.23 -5.92 4.83
CA ALA A 67 -2.66 -4.58 4.91
C ALA A 67 -1.59 -4.35 3.83
N ASP A 68 -0.79 -5.38 3.53
CA ASP A 68 0.30 -5.27 2.58
C ASP A 68 -0.15 -5.51 1.14
N THR A 69 -1.13 -6.37 0.89
CA THR A 69 -1.81 -6.46 -0.42
C THR A 69 -2.44 -5.12 -0.81
N ILE A 70 -3.07 -4.40 0.13
CA ILE A 70 -3.57 -3.03 -0.13
C ILE A 70 -2.45 -2.08 -0.57
N ARG A 71 -1.24 -2.23 -0.03
CA ARG A 71 -0.09 -1.40 -0.43
C ARG A 71 0.38 -1.76 -1.84
N VAL A 72 0.44 -3.05 -2.18
CA VAL A 72 0.80 -3.52 -3.52
C VAL A 72 -0.17 -2.96 -4.57
N VAL A 73 -1.48 -3.13 -4.36
CA VAL A 73 -2.53 -2.62 -5.26
C VAL A 73 -2.38 -1.12 -5.47
N ARG A 74 -2.15 -0.35 -4.40
CA ARG A 74 -1.96 1.10 -4.49
C ARG A 74 -0.71 1.46 -5.27
N GLN A 75 0.39 0.74 -5.07
CA GLN A 75 1.62 0.99 -5.81
C GLN A 75 1.44 0.67 -7.30
N ALA A 76 0.81 -0.46 -7.62
CA ALA A 76 0.51 -0.84 -9.00
C ALA A 76 -0.37 0.21 -9.69
N ALA A 77 -1.42 0.71 -9.03
CA ALA A 77 -2.27 1.77 -9.56
C ALA A 77 -1.51 3.10 -9.76
N VAL A 78 -0.56 3.42 -8.88
CA VAL A 78 0.32 4.59 -9.04
C VAL A 78 1.26 4.40 -10.24
N ASP A 79 1.85 3.21 -10.39
CA ASP A 79 2.77 2.91 -11.49
C ASP A 79 2.05 2.89 -12.85
N GLU A 80 0.83 2.36 -12.90
CA GLU A 80 -0.03 2.38 -14.09
C GLU A 80 -0.42 3.81 -14.48
N LEU A 81 -0.79 4.64 -13.50
CA LEU A 81 -1.01 6.07 -13.72
C LEU A 81 0.24 6.73 -14.32
N TYR A 82 1.44 6.37 -13.87
CA TYR A 82 2.69 6.91 -14.41
C TYR A 82 3.09 6.34 -15.78
N ARG A 83 2.69 5.11 -16.14
CA ARG A 83 2.94 4.53 -17.47
C ARG A 83 1.95 4.99 -18.55
N GLY A 84 0.72 5.32 -18.16
CA GLY A 84 -0.34 5.76 -19.07
C GLY A 84 -0.33 7.26 -19.39
N LEU A 85 0.53 8.04 -18.74
CA LEU A 85 0.74 9.44 -19.07
C LEU A 85 1.62 9.53 -20.33
N PRO A 86 1.15 10.15 -21.43
CA PRO A 86 2.04 10.42 -22.56
C PRO A 86 3.25 11.22 -22.05
N GLU A 87 4.44 11.03 -22.64
CA GLU A 87 5.64 11.79 -22.27
C GLU A 87 5.46 13.33 -22.37
N SER A 88 4.37 13.78 -23.02
CA SER A 88 3.91 15.17 -23.11
C SER A 88 2.90 15.60 -22.03
N ALA A 89 2.44 14.72 -21.13
CA ALA A 89 1.63 15.08 -19.97
C ALA A 89 2.53 15.62 -18.85
N GLY A 90 3.13 16.78 -19.11
CA GLY A 90 3.93 17.54 -18.16
C GLY A 90 3.15 18.06 -16.94
N GLU A 91 1.86 17.78 -16.84
CA GLU A 91 1.05 18.14 -15.68
C GLU A 91 0.57 16.87 -14.98
N ARG A 92 1.25 16.55 -13.87
CA ARG A 92 0.64 15.78 -12.77
C ARG A 92 -0.78 16.31 -12.58
N PRO A 93 -1.81 15.45 -12.40
CA PRO A 93 -3.16 15.94 -12.08
C PRO A 93 -3.02 16.96 -10.95
N PRO A 94 -3.52 18.20 -11.12
CA PRO A 94 -3.22 19.29 -10.21
C PRO A 94 -3.85 18.96 -8.87
N VAL A 95 -3.03 18.42 -7.97
CA VAL A 95 -3.42 18.10 -6.59
C VAL A 95 -3.93 19.39 -5.96
N GLU A 96 -3.35 20.52 -6.35
CA GLU A 96 -3.75 21.90 -6.07
C GLU A 96 -5.23 22.17 -6.40
N GLY A 97 -5.69 21.75 -7.60
CA GLY A 97 -7.08 21.92 -8.04
C GLY A 97 -8.06 21.06 -7.24
N TRP A 98 -7.64 19.84 -6.88
CA TRP A 98 -8.43 18.97 -6.00
C TRP A 98 -8.47 19.50 -4.55
N ILE A 99 -7.34 19.99 -4.02
CA ILE A 99 -7.25 20.58 -2.67
C ILE A 99 -8.14 21.83 -2.60
N LYS A 100 -8.07 22.73 -3.58
CA LYS A 100 -8.93 23.92 -3.65
C LYS A 100 -10.40 23.54 -3.68
N LYS A 101 -10.78 22.55 -4.50
CA LYS A 101 -12.18 22.10 -4.59
C LYS A 101 -12.69 21.46 -3.29
N ARG A 102 -11.82 20.75 -2.54
CA ARG A 102 -12.22 19.98 -1.36
C ARG A 102 -12.10 20.75 -0.04
N PHE A 103 -11.15 21.67 0.05
CA PHE A 103 -10.80 22.41 1.27
C PHE A 103 -10.91 23.93 1.12
N GLY A 104 -11.15 24.45 -0.09
CA GLY A 104 -11.27 25.89 -0.35
C GLY A 104 -9.94 26.65 -0.33
N GLU A 105 -8.82 25.97 -0.18
CA GLU A 105 -7.49 26.56 0.00
C GLU A 105 -6.60 26.29 -1.21
N GLU A 106 -5.87 27.32 -1.66
CA GLU A 106 -4.80 27.16 -2.64
C GLU A 106 -3.51 26.73 -1.93
N MET A 107 -3.16 25.46 -2.06
CA MET A 107 -1.89 24.93 -1.56
C MET A 107 -1.36 23.84 -2.49
N THR A 108 -0.03 23.69 -2.52
CA THR A 108 0.63 22.62 -3.25
C THR A 108 0.38 21.26 -2.61
N GLY A 109 0.47 20.18 -3.39
CA GLY A 109 0.38 18.82 -2.85
C GLY A 109 1.36 18.55 -1.69
N ARG A 110 2.53 19.21 -1.70
CA ARG A 110 3.53 19.11 -0.61
C ARG A 110 3.08 19.81 0.66
N GLU A 111 2.47 20.99 0.56
CA GLU A 111 1.93 21.73 1.70
C GLU A 111 0.77 20.97 2.34
N PHE A 112 -0.10 20.37 1.53
CA PHE A 112 -1.21 19.55 2.01
C PHE A 112 -0.75 18.32 2.81
N VAL A 113 0.24 17.57 2.29
CA VAL A 113 0.83 16.44 3.00
C VAL A 113 1.49 16.89 4.31
N ALA A 114 2.21 18.02 4.30
CA ALA A 114 2.82 18.58 5.50
C ALA A 114 1.76 19.00 6.55
N ARG A 115 0.62 19.53 6.12
CA ARG A 115 -0.52 19.90 6.98
C ARG A 115 -1.16 18.67 7.64
N ILE A 116 -1.56 17.67 6.84
CA ILE A 116 -2.13 16.41 7.37
C ILE A 116 -1.20 15.78 8.38
N HIS A 117 0.11 15.77 8.09
CA HIS A 117 1.09 15.21 9.01
C HIS A 117 1.15 16.00 10.34
N ARG A 118 1.06 17.34 10.34
CA ARG A 118 1.00 18.13 11.59
C ARG A 118 -0.28 17.86 12.38
N GLU A 119 -1.42 17.80 11.70
CA GLU A 119 -2.75 17.72 12.32
C GLU A 119 -3.07 16.32 12.86
N LYS A 120 -2.71 15.26 12.14
CA LYS A 120 -3.07 13.87 12.50
C LYS A 120 -2.01 13.13 13.33
N GLY A 121 -0.83 13.71 13.49
CA GLY A 121 0.25 13.10 14.26
C GLY A 121 1.43 14.06 14.42
N PRO A 122 1.44 14.94 15.44
CA PRO A 122 2.49 15.92 15.60
C PRO A 122 3.83 15.20 15.73
N CYS A 123 4.69 15.42 14.73
CA CYS A 123 6.01 14.81 14.68
C CYS A 123 6.83 15.37 15.83
N LYS A 124 7.24 14.52 16.79
CA LYS A 124 8.01 14.95 17.98
C LYS A 124 9.47 15.33 17.66
N THR A 125 9.88 15.23 16.39
CA THR A 125 11.28 15.32 15.99
C THR A 125 11.62 16.61 15.23
N LYS A 126 12.72 17.23 15.67
CA LYS A 126 13.64 18.20 15.01
C LYS A 126 13.80 18.17 13.48
N THR A 127 13.69 16.98 12.92
CA THR A 127 14.42 16.61 11.69
C THR A 127 13.51 15.94 10.66
N CYS A 128 12.20 15.97 10.86
CA CYS A 128 11.25 15.33 9.96
C CYS A 128 11.37 15.90 8.54
N SER A 129 11.80 15.06 7.60
CA SER A 129 12.01 15.44 6.20
C SER A 129 10.74 15.93 5.50
N VAL A 130 9.56 15.64 6.07
CA VAL A 130 8.25 16.11 5.60
C VAL A 130 7.87 17.46 6.20
N CYS A 131 8.10 17.68 7.50
CA CYS A 131 7.75 18.95 8.17
C CYS A 131 8.78 20.07 7.94
N TYR A 132 10.07 19.73 7.77
CA TYR A 132 11.18 20.70 7.75
C TYR A 132 11.66 21.09 6.35
N ARG A 133 11.28 20.35 5.29
CA ARG A 133 11.66 20.70 3.90
C ARG A 133 10.68 21.66 3.21
N VAL A 134 9.46 21.81 3.71
CA VAL A 134 8.49 22.76 3.15
C VAL A 134 8.65 24.07 3.90
N LYS A 135 9.41 25.02 3.34
CA LYS A 135 9.32 26.44 3.73
C LYS A 135 7.92 26.90 3.34
N VAL A 136 6.96 26.73 4.25
CA VAL A 136 5.65 27.38 4.13
C VAL A 136 5.96 28.87 4.13
N ARG A 137 5.74 29.55 3.01
CA ARG A 137 5.80 31.01 2.98
C ARG A 137 4.67 31.48 3.90
N ALA A 138 5.03 31.98 5.08
CA ALA A 138 4.12 32.75 5.90
C ALA A 138 3.91 34.09 5.18
N GLY A 139 2.74 34.26 4.56
CA GLY A 139 2.16 35.55 4.21
C GLY A 139 1.06 35.83 5.20
#